data_AF-A0A819ZGR8-F1
#
_entry.id   AF-A0A819ZGR8-F1
#
_cell.length_a   1.000
_cell.length_b   1.000
_cell.length_c   1.000
_cell.angle_alpha   90.00
_cell.angle_beta   90.00
_cell.angle_gamma   90.00
#
_symmetry.space_group_name_H-M   'P 1'
#
loop_
_entity.id
_entity.type
_entity.pdbx_description
1 polymer ?
#
loop_
_entity_poly.entity_id
_entity_poly.type
_entity_poly.pdbx_seq_one_letter_code
_entity_poly.pdbx_strand_id
1 'polypeptide(L)' 'SNVYLWHRKQERPIMIFSGHTRTVNCVSWHPILPLLFASASDDATVRIWSTTEHQCQTESSTNSD' A
#
# COMPACT_ATOMS: atom_id res chain seq x y z
N SER A 1 8.35 -9.03 5.43
CA SER A 1 7.78 -9.51 4.16
C SER A 1 7.04 -8.39 3.45
N ASN A 2 6.92 -8.47 2.12
CA ASN A 2 6.25 -7.46 1.31
C ASN A 2 4.89 -7.96 0.83
N VAL A 3 3.94 -7.05 0.63
CA VAL A 3 2.67 -7.33 -0.06
C VAL A 3 2.75 -6.72 -1.45
N TYR A 4 2.33 -7.48 -2.47
CA TYR A 4 2.41 -7.05 -3.87
C TYR A 4 1.01 -6.95 -4.48
N LEU A 5 0.74 -5.83 -5.15
CA LEU A 5 -0.46 -5.68 -5.98
C LEU A 5 -0.09 -5.94 -7.44
N TRP A 6 -0.82 -6.87 -8.08
CA TRP A 6 -0.54 -7.29 -9.45
C TRP A 6 -1.76 -7.10 -10.34
N HIS A 7 -1.52 -6.65 -11.57
CA HIS A 7 -2.51 -6.70 -12.64
C HIS A 7 -2.28 -7.97 -13.46
N ARG A 8 -3.30 -8.81 -13.65
CA ARG A 8 -3.15 -10.13 -14.34
C ARG A 8 -2.58 -10.05 -15.76
N LYS A 9 -2.76 -8.92 -16.45
CA LYS A 9 -2.25 -8.71 -17.82
C LYS A 9 -0.86 -8.08 -17.87
N GLN A 10 -0.28 -7.73 -16.73
CA GLN A 10 1.03 -7.08 -16.65
C GLN A 10 2.05 -8.04 -16.04
N GLU A 11 3.28 -7.98 -16.55
CA GLU A 11 4.39 -8.83 -16.09
C GLU A 11 5.06 -8.30 -14.82
N ARG A 12 4.73 -7.07 -14.41
CA ARG A 12 5.31 -6.40 -13.24
C ARG A 12 4.23 -6.07 -12.21
N PRO A 13 4.59 -6.00 -10.91
CA PRO A 13 3.66 -5.56 -9.89
C PRO A 13 3.32 -4.07 -10.12
N ILE A 14 2.07 -3.71 -9.86
CA ILE A 14 1.59 -2.33 -9.88
C ILE A 14 2.22 -1.56 -8.70
N MET A 15 2.18 -2.18 -7.52
CA MET A 15 2.66 -1.58 -6.26
C MET A 15 3.27 -2.65 -5.35
N ILE A 16 4.23 -2.20 -4.54
CA ILE A 16 4.90 -2.99 -3.52
C ILE A 16 4.72 -2.28 -2.18
N PHE A 17 4.06 -2.95 -1.24
CA PHE A 17 3.82 -2.44 0.11
C PHE A 17 4.84 -3.06 1.07
N SER A 18 5.81 -2.24 1.47
CA SER A 18 6.90 -2.60 2.37
C SER A 18 6.61 -2.04 3.76
N GLY A 19 6.67 -2.87 4.79
CA GLY A 19 6.45 -2.42 6.17
C GLY A 19 6.27 -3.53 7.19
N HIS A 20 5.93 -4.74 6.76
CA HIS A 20 5.92 -5.90 7.64
C HIS A 20 7.33 -6.45 7.84
N THR A 21 7.71 -6.68 9.09
CA THR A 21 9.05 -7.19 9.46
C THR A 21 9.09 -8.72 9.51
N ARG A 22 7.91 -9.37 9.55
CA ARG A 22 7.75 -10.83 9.53
C ARG A 22 6.79 -11.27 8.41
N THR A 23 6.40 -12.54 8.44
CA THR A 23 5.52 -13.18 7.47
C THR A 23 4.12 -12.58 7.51
N VAL A 24 3.59 -12.26 6.33
CA VAL A 24 2.18 -11.86 6.18
C VAL A 24 1.35 -13.13 6.04
N ASN A 25 0.39 -13.29 6.93
CA ASN A 25 -0.42 -14.51 7.02
C ASN A 25 -1.78 -14.36 6.34
N CYS A 26 -2.30 -13.14 6.27
CA CYS A 26 -3.62 -12.88 5.72
C CYS A 26 -3.68 -11.50 5.06
N VAL A 27 -4.49 -11.40 4.01
CA VAL A 27 -4.86 -10.16 3.32
C VAL A 27 -6.35 -10.15 3.05
N SER A 28 -7.00 -9.00 3.23
CA SER A 28 -8.43 -8.83 2.93
C SER A 28 -8.70 -7.44 2.37
N TRP A 29 -9.43 -7.40 1.25
CA TRP A 29 -9.93 -6.14 0.67
C TRP A 29 -11.09 -5.59 1.48
N HIS A 30 -11.23 -4.27 1.49
CA HIS A 30 -12.39 -3.62 2.06
C HIS A 30 -13.63 -3.87 1.17
N PRO A 31 -14.79 -4.24 1.73
CA PRO A 31 -15.94 -4.66 0.93
C PRO A 31 -16.61 -3.53 0.14
N ILE A 32 -16.41 -2.27 0.53
CA ILE A 32 -17.06 -1.10 -0.10
C ILE A 32 -16.04 -0.20 -0.81
N LEU A 33 -14.78 -0.20 -0.36
CA LEU A 33 -13.75 0.75 -0.79
C LEU A 33 -12.69 -0.05 -1.56
N PRO A 34 -12.76 -0.08 -2.90
CA PRO A 34 -11.96 -0.99 -3.71
C PRO A 34 -10.46 -0.70 -3.67
N LEU A 35 -10.06 0.47 -3.17
CA LEU A 35 -8.67 0.89 -3.07
C LEU A 35 -8.05 0.63 -1.70
N LEU A 36 -8.80 0.04 -0.76
CA LEU A 36 -8.36 -0.17 0.62
C LEU A 36 -8.28 -1.67 0.92
N PHE A 37 -7.18 -2.10 1.54
CA PHE A 37 -7.05 -3.47 2.04
C PHE A 37 -6.25 -3.52 3.34
N ALA A 38 -6.43 -4.61 4.08
CA ALA A 38 -5.70 -4.89 5.32
C ALA A 38 -4.78 -6.10 5.15
N SER A 39 -3.64 -6.09 5.84
CA SER A 39 -2.75 -7.24 5.97
C SER A 39 -2.40 -7.50 7.43
N ALA A 40 -2.37 -8.78 7.81
CA ALA A 40 -1.99 -9.23 9.15
C ALA A 40 -0.69 -10.05 9.09
N SER A 41 0.19 -9.82 10.05
CA SER A 41 1.55 -10.38 10.06
C SER A 41 1.95 -10.89 11.44
N ASP A 42 2.91 -11.82 11.46
CA ASP A 42 3.54 -12.34 12.69
C ASP A 42 4.34 -11.27 13.45
N ASP A 43 4.53 -10.08 12.88
CA ASP A 43 5.17 -8.94 13.56
C ASP A 43 4.26 -8.26 14.58
N ALA A 44 3.14 -8.89 14.94
CA ALA A 44 2.13 -8.39 15.84
C ALA A 44 1.47 -7.09 15.36
N THR A 45 1.50 -6.81 14.05
CA THR A 45 0.83 -5.65 13.46
C THR A 45 -0.19 -6.06 12.40
N VAL A 46 -1.26 -5.27 12.35
CA VAL A 46 -2.17 -5.21 11.21
C VAL A 46 -1.96 -3.86 10.54
N ARG A 47 -1.78 -3.87 9.22
CA ARG A 47 -1.57 -2.64 8.44
C ARG A 47 -2.71 -2.45 7.46
N ILE A 48 -3.14 -1.20 7.32
CA ILE A 48 -4.12 -0.77 6.34
C ILE A 48 -3.37 -0.05 5.22
N TRP A 49 -3.66 -0.46 3.99
CA TRP A 49 -3.00 0.05 2.79
C TRP A 49 -4.03 0.66 1.86
N SER A 50 -3.76 1.87 1.38
CA SER A 50 -4.52 2.49 0.32
C SER A 50 -3.73 2.46 -0.98
N THR A 51 -4.42 2.13 -2.07
CA THR A 51 -3.89 2.21 -3.43
C THR A 51 -4.20 3.54 -4.10
N THR A 52 -4.79 4.50 -3.38
CA THR A 52 -4.86 5.89 -3.83
C THR A 52 -3.44 6.45 -3.82
N GLU A 53 -2.94 6.86 -4.99
CA GLU A 53 -1.79 7.74 -5.02
C GLU A 53 -2.13 8.96 -4.15
N HIS A 54 -1.49 9.09 -3.00
CA HIS A 54 -1.25 10.42 -2.50
C HIS A 54 -0.33 11.02 -3.57
N GLN A 55 -0.90 11.83 -4.47
CA GLN A 55 -0.11 12.90 -5.06
C GLN A 55 0.49 13.61 -3.85
N CYS A 56 1.76 13.32 -3.56
CA CYS A 56 2.61 14.26 -2.89
C CYS A 56 2.69 15.43 -3.87
N GLN A 57 1.68 16.30 -3.86
CA GLN A 57 1.90 17.67 -4.27
C GLN A 57 2.86 18.21 -3.22
N THR A 58 4.15 18.05 -3.50
CA THR A 58 5.16 18.93 -2.94
C THR A 58 4.80 20.30 -3.50
N GLU A 59 3.88 21.00 -2.82
CA GLU A 59 3.81 22.45 -2.93
C GLU A 59 5.14 22.95 -2.37
N SER A 60 6.15 23.03 -3.26
CA SER A 60 7.35 23.82 -3.02
C SER A 60 6.89 25.27 -2.85
N SER A 61 6.56 25.59 -1.61
CA SER A 61 6.44 26.94 -1.11
C SER A 61 7.84 27.55 -1.11
N THR A 62 8.14 28.35 -2.13
CA THR A 62 9.08 29.47 -1.98
C THR A 62 8.44 30.67 -2.67
N ASN A 63 7.59 31.36 -1.90
CA ASN A 63 7.49 32.82 -1.99
C ASN A 63 8.86 33.38 -1.58
N SER A 64 9.48 34.21 -2.43
CA SER A 64 10.06 35.51 -2.08
C SER A 64 11.13 35.93 -3.11
N ASP A 65 10.88 37.11 -3.68
CA ASP A 65 11.74 38.06 -4.42
C ASP A 65 12.13 37.77 -5.88
#